data_AF-A0A7W1YUX8-F1
#
_entry.id   AF-A0A7W1YUX8-F1
#
_cell.length_a   1.000
_cell.length_b   1.000
_cell.length_c   1.000
_cell.angle_alpha   90.00
_cell.angle_beta   90.00
_cell.angle_gamma   90.00
#
_symmetry.space_group_name_H-M   'P 1'
#
loop_
_entity.id
_entity.type
_entity.pdbx_description
1 polymer ?
#
loop_
_entity_poly.entity_id
_entity_poly.type
_entity_poly.pdbx_seq_one_letter_code
_entity_poly.pdbx_strand_id
1 'polypeptide(L)'
;MLREARHRAVPTLLGRIIEVVLLGAILTGLSTLQGEFDFGVPQFQVLYLPVLMAAASGFALVLARVALGRGGAAKALLAFLVLRSLVALLLGGALNHTVPRFPLYLAAMVAVEAVGWWLGTERRLRFALVSGALVGTFGLAGEILWIEALGWFHVSAAVLPKALILAPLAAGAAGVLAVGVGRVATGGHRVPPAAFAGALLVLLITFAYPLPRNVGEVDAVIRLQPVGAGEEANVQVELQPADAAVGASAFGLVSWQGGGRVLAELEEVGPGRYVSASPVPITGSWKTMVGLQRGDQVMAAPIYLPADPEIGASAVPAQPVRETSFVRNTEVLLREAHDGPAWPAALSYVSLALVVSAWVALLGLAAVRISGSSGGTPPPPAPAPPAPTASVRRPQLQRTG
;
A
#
# COMPACT_ATOMS: atom_id res chain seq x y z
N MET A 1 -38.38 25.26 19.27
CA MET A 1 -38.53 23.96 18.57
C MET A 1 -37.17 23.41 18.09
N LEU A 2 -36.15 23.31 18.95
CA LEU A 2 -34.85 22.69 18.63
C LEU A 2 -34.38 21.86 19.83
N ARG A 3 -35.25 20.96 20.27
CA ARG A 3 -35.03 20.04 21.39
C ARG A 3 -35.43 18.63 20.97
N GLU A 4 -35.03 18.22 19.77
CA GLU A 4 -35.03 16.82 19.41
C GLU A 4 -33.69 16.22 19.82
N ALA A 5 -33.80 15.39 20.84
CA ALA A 5 -32.76 14.56 21.39
C ALA A 5 -31.98 13.85 20.28
N ARG A 6 -30.68 14.17 20.16
CA ARG A 6 -29.69 13.33 19.48
C ARG A 6 -29.51 12.04 20.28
N HIS A 7 -30.49 11.15 20.24
CA HIS A 7 -30.18 9.73 20.32
C HIS A 7 -29.24 9.43 19.15
N ARG A 8 -28.08 8.83 19.39
CA ARG A 8 -27.27 8.25 18.32
C ARG A 8 -28.18 7.27 17.58
N ALA A 9 -28.70 7.67 16.42
CA ALA A 9 -29.55 6.81 15.63
C ALA A 9 -28.76 5.52 15.38
N VAL A 10 -29.35 4.37 15.76
CA VAL A 10 -28.75 3.09 15.42
C VAL A 10 -28.63 3.06 13.90
N PRO A 11 -27.42 2.90 13.33
CA PRO A 11 -27.25 2.99 11.89
C PRO A 11 -28.12 1.93 11.22
N THR A 12 -28.88 2.38 10.21
CA THR A 12 -29.69 1.52 9.35
C THR A 12 -28.78 0.47 8.68
N LEU A 13 -29.36 -0.61 8.15
CA LEU A 13 -28.59 -1.61 7.40
C LEU A 13 -27.78 -0.95 6.27
N LEU A 14 -28.40 -0.04 5.52
CA LEU A 14 -27.73 0.74 4.48
C LEU A 14 -26.58 1.58 5.04
N GLY A 15 -26.78 2.26 6.18
CA GLY A 15 -25.71 3.02 6.84
C GLY A 15 -24.51 2.16 7.21
N ARG A 16 -24.74 0.95 7.76
CA ARG A 16 -23.65 0.01 8.08
C ARG A 16 -22.93 -0.51 6.84
N ILE A 17 -23.66 -0.75 5.75
CA ILE A 17 -23.06 -1.14 4.47
C ILE A 17 -22.17 -0.01 3.95
N ILE A 18 -22.65 1.23 3.96
CA ILE A 18 -21.88 2.41 3.53
C ILE A 18 -20.60 2.55 4.37
N GLU A 19 -20.67 2.38 5.70
CA GLU A 19 -19.49 2.44 6.57
C GLU A 19 -18.45 1.36 6.21
N VAL A 20 -18.89 0.12 5.97
CA VAL A 20 -18.01 -0.99 5.53
C VAL A 20 -17.37 -0.67 4.18
N VAL A 21 -18.17 -0.23 3.21
CA VAL A 21 -17.69 0.11 1.86
C VAL A 21 -16.70 1.28 1.92
N LEU A 22 -16.96 2.30 2.75
CA LEU A 22 -16.07 3.44 2.91
C LEU A 22 -14.72 3.03 3.50
N LEU A 23 -14.70 2.16 4.51
CA LEU A 23 -13.45 1.65 5.09
C LEU A 23 -12.69 0.74 4.11
N GLY A 24 -13.41 -0.07 3.33
CA GLY A 24 -12.81 -0.83 2.22
C GLY A 24 -12.23 0.09 1.15
N ALA A 25 -12.94 1.17 0.79
CA ALA A 25 -12.48 2.15 -0.19
C ALA A 25 -11.24 2.92 0.29
N ILE A 26 -11.09 3.17 1.60
CA ILE A 26 -9.83 3.70 2.17
C ILE A 26 -8.67 2.73 1.90
N LEU A 27 -8.86 1.44 2.16
CA LEU A 27 -7.82 0.45 1.84
C LEU A 27 -7.54 0.40 0.33
N THR A 28 -8.59 0.47 -0.51
CA THR A 28 -8.43 0.54 -1.97
C THR A 28 -7.61 1.75 -2.38
N GLY A 29 -7.94 2.95 -1.91
CA GLY A 29 -7.22 4.19 -2.25
C GLY A 29 -5.78 4.24 -1.70
N LEU A 30 -5.49 3.60 -0.57
CA LEU A 30 -4.10 3.45 -0.11
C LEU A 30 -3.35 2.41 -0.93
N SER A 31 -4.03 1.37 -1.40
CA SER A 31 -3.45 0.35 -2.26
C SER A 31 -3.20 0.83 -3.69
N THR A 32 -3.92 1.85 -4.20
CA THR A 32 -3.65 2.38 -5.55
C THR A 32 -2.28 3.05 -5.65
N LEU A 33 -1.68 3.48 -4.53
CA LEU A 33 -0.29 3.96 -4.48
C LEU A 33 0.73 2.87 -4.88
N GLN A 34 0.30 1.61 -4.95
CA GLN A 34 1.10 0.47 -5.35
C GLN A 34 0.89 0.11 -6.84
N GLY A 35 0.12 0.92 -7.57
CA GLY A 35 -0.35 0.58 -8.92
C GLY A 35 0.78 0.25 -9.92
N GLU A 36 1.94 0.86 -9.80
CA GLU A 36 3.09 0.51 -10.67
C GLU A 36 3.56 -0.95 -10.49
N PHE A 37 3.44 -1.48 -9.27
CA PHE A 37 3.75 -2.87 -8.95
C PHE A 37 2.64 -3.78 -9.44
N ASP A 38 1.37 -3.36 -9.32
CA ASP A 38 0.21 -4.08 -9.82
C ASP A 38 0.34 -4.39 -11.32
N PHE A 39 0.85 -3.41 -12.07
CA PHE A 39 1.17 -3.54 -13.48
C PHE A 39 2.57 -4.08 -13.77
N GLY A 40 3.43 -4.28 -12.76
CA GLY A 40 4.72 -4.97 -12.86
C GLY A 40 5.77 -4.24 -13.69
N VAL A 41 5.67 -2.91 -13.78
CA VAL A 41 6.67 -2.04 -14.41
C VAL A 41 7.04 -0.94 -13.40
N PRO A 42 7.67 -1.29 -12.26
CA PRO A 42 7.89 -0.35 -11.17
C PRO A 42 8.91 0.74 -11.55
N GLN A 43 8.53 2.00 -11.30
CA GLN A 43 9.40 3.17 -11.45
C GLN A 43 10.19 3.47 -10.18
N PHE A 44 9.67 3.07 -9.02
CA PHE A 44 10.38 3.19 -7.75
C PHE A 44 11.11 1.90 -7.36
N GLN A 45 11.91 2.00 -6.29
CA GLN A 45 12.57 0.86 -5.69
C GLN A 45 11.53 -0.22 -5.32
N VAL A 46 11.82 -1.48 -5.61
CA VAL A 46 10.97 -2.61 -5.21
C VAL A 46 10.70 -2.67 -3.71
N LEU A 47 11.60 -2.12 -2.89
CA LEU A 47 11.41 -1.98 -1.44
C LEU A 47 10.15 -1.19 -1.06
N TYR A 48 9.61 -0.33 -1.94
CA TYR A 48 8.35 0.37 -1.67
C TYR A 48 7.17 -0.58 -1.55
N LEU A 49 7.10 -1.66 -2.33
CA LEU A 49 5.96 -2.56 -2.32
C LEU A 49 5.64 -3.11 -0.90
N PRO A 50 6.58 -3.76 -0.19
CA PRO A 50 6.32 -4.23 1.18
C PRO A 50 6.03 -3.10 2.18
N VAL A 51 6.68 -1.94 2.04
CA VAL A 51 6.46 -0.79 2.93
C VAL A 51 5.07 -0.18 2.74
N LEU A 52 4.62 -0.01 1.49
CA LEU A 52 3.32 0.53 1.14
C LEU A 52 2.20 -0.44 1.53
N MET A 53 2.37 -1.75 1.31
CA MET A 53 1.40 -2.77 1.75
C MET A 53 1.21 -2.73 3.27
N ALA A 54 2.32 -2.66 4.02
CA ALA A 54 2.29 -2.61 5.48
C ALA A 54 1.67 -1.32 6.01
N ALA A 55 1.99 -0.16 5.41
CA ALA A 55 1.38 1.12 5.76
C ALA A 55 -0.13 1.14 5.45
N ALA A 56 -0.54 0.69 4.27
CA ALA A 56 -1.95 0.69 3.83
C ALA A 56 -2.81 -0.20 4.73
N SER A 57 -2.39 -1.44 4.94
CA SER A 57 -3.10 -2.40 5.80
C SER A 57 -3.05 -2.00 7.28
N GLY A 58 -1.89 -1.55 7.77
CA GLY A 58 -1.71 -1.05 9.13
C GLY A 58 -2.61 0.16 9.44
N PHE A 59 -2.84 1.05 8.48
CA PHE A 59 -3.80 2.13 8.63
C PHE A 59 -5.26 1.63 8.55
N ALA A 60 -5.64 1.06 7.41
CA ALA A 60 -7.05 0.85 7.08
C ALA A 60 -7.70 -0.25 7.93
N LEU A 61 -6.99 -1.35 8.19
CA LEU A 61 -7.54 -2.48 8.95
C LEU A 61 -7.65 -2.13 10.44
N VAL A 62 -6.66 -1.44 11.00
CA VAL A 62 -6.72 -0.93 12.38
C VAL A 62 -7.87 0.08 12.53
N LEU A 63 -8.01 1.01 11.59
CA LEU A 63 -9.13 1.95 11.57
C LEU A 63 -10.48 1.21 11.52
N ALA A 64 -10.61 0.23 10.63
CA ALA A 64 -11.84 -0.53 10.46
C ALA A 64 -12.22 -1.34 11.71
N ARG A 65 -11.23 -2.00 12.35
CA ARG A 65 -11.45 -2.73 13.61
C ARG A 65 -11.88 -1.79 14.76
N VAL A 66 -11.36 -0.57 14.79
CA VAL A 66 -11.73 0.44 15.80
C VAL A 66 -13.12 1.00 15.51
N ALA A 67 -13.44 1.28 14.25
CA ALA A 67 -14.69 1.90 13.83
C ALA A 67 -15.90 0.95 13.91
N LEU A 68 -15.74 -0.28 13.40
CA LEU A 68 -16.84 -1.25 13.28
C LEU A 68 -16.86 -2.29 14.41
N GLY A 69 -15.86 -2.30 15.28
CA GLY A 69 -15.71 -3.29 16.33
C GLY A 69 -15.35 -4.67 15.78
N ARG A 70 -15.89 -5.73 16.40
CA ARG A 70 -15.50 -7.11 16.08
C ARG A 70 -15.76 -7.48 14.62
N GLY A 71 -14.74 -8.02 13.92
CA GLY A 71 -14.80 -8.35 12.50
C GLY A 71 -14.72 -7.13 11.58
N GLY A 72 -14.42 -5.93 12.09
CA GLY A 72 -14.33 -4.71 11.31
C GLY A 72 -13.26 -4.75 10.22
N ALA A 73 -12.06 -5.26 10.52
CA ALA A 73 -11.00 -5.42 9.55
C ALA A 73 -11.37 -6.45 8.47
N ALA A 74 -12.02 -7.55 8.86
CA ALA A 74 -12.51 -8.55 7.91
C ALA A 74 -13.54 -7.98 6.92
N LYS A 75 -14.48 -7.15 7.40
CA LYS A 75 -15.48 -6.48 6.56
C LYS A 75 -14.83 -5.49 5.59
N ALA A 76 -13.88 -4.67 6.07
CA ALA A 76 -13.17 -3.73 5.22
C ALA A 76 -12.33 -4.46 4.16
N LEU A 77 -11.66 -5.56 4.52
CA LEU A 77 -10.95 -6.40 3.58
C LEU A 77 -11.88 -6.98 2.51
N LEU A 78 -13.04 -7.50 2.90
CA LEU A 78 -14.02 -8.03 1.94
C LEU A 78 -14.45 -6.95 0.94
N ALA A 79 -14.78 -5.75 1.41
CA ALA A 79 -15.13 -4.63 0.54
C ALA A 79 -13.99 -4.24 -0.40
N PHE A 80 -12.74 -4.21 0.09
CA PHE A 80 -11.55 -3.99 -0.72
C PHE A 80 -11.40 -5.05 -1.81
N LEU A 81 -11.50 -6.34 -1.48
CA LEU A 81 -11.35 -7.43 -2.43
C LEU A 81 -12.42 -7.37 -3.51
N VAL A 82 -13.67 -7.05 -3.15
CA VAL A 82 -14.76 -6.85 -4.12
C VAL A 82 -14.41 -5.69 -5.06
N LEU A 83 -14.07 -4.51 -4.52
CA LEU A 83 -13.74 -3.34 -5.33
C LEU A 83 -12.55 -3.58 -6.27
N ARG A 84 -11.44 -4.13 -5.75
CA ARG A 84 -10.25 -4.41 -6.56
C ARG A 84 -10.50 -5.50 -7.61
N SER A 85 -11.24 -6.55 -7.26
CA SER A 85 -11.59 -7.61 -8.22
C SER A 85 -12.47 -7.07 -9.35
N LEU A 86 -13.46 -6.23 -9.04
CA LEU A 86 -14.29 -5.59 -10.05
C LEU A 86 -13.46 -4.74 -11.01
N VAL A 87 -12.53 -3.92 -10.49
CA VAL A 87 -11.62 -3.13 -11.32
C VAL A 87 -10.69 -4.02 -12.16
N ALA A 88 -10.16 -5.10 -11.58
CA ALA A 88 -9.29 -6.03 -12.29
C ALA A 88 -10.02 -6.76 -13.42
N LEU A 89 -11.27 -7.20 -13.20
CA LEU A 89 -12.13 -7.82 -14.20
C LEU A 89 -12.53 -6.83 -15.29
N LEU A 90 -12.82 -5.58 -14.95
CA LEU A 90 -13.12 -4.53 -15.92
C LEU A 90 -11.94 -4.28 -16.86
N LEU A 91 -10.74 -4.11 -16.29
CA LEU A 91 -9.52 -3.86 -17.06
C LEU A 91 -9.12 -5.07 -17.90
N GLY A 92 -9.05 -6.25 -17.30
CA GLY A 92 -8.62 -7.47 -17.98
C GLY A 92 -9.63 -8.06 -18.95
N GLY A 93 -10.93 -7.90 -18.67
CA GLY A 93 -12.01 -8.44 -19.48
C GLY A 93 -12.52 -7.43 -20.49
N ALA A 94 -13.31 -6.46 -20.03
CA ALA A 94 -14.04 -5.56 -20.93
C ALA A 94 -13.13 -4.60 -21.71
N LEU A 95 -12.01 -4.19 -21.11
CA LEU A 95 -11.08 -3.23 -21.71
C LEU A 95 -9.85 -3.87 -22.35
N ASN A 96 -9.68 -5.20 -22.27
CA ASN A 96 -8.53 -5.94 -22.83
C ASN A 96 -7.17 -5.31 -22.49
N HIS A 97 -7.02 -4.83 -21.25
CA HIS A 97 -5.79 -4.28 -20.71
C HIS A 97 -5.11 -5.26 -19.76
N THR A 98 -3.90 -4.91 -19.30
CA THR A 98 -3.17 -5.73 -18.33
C THR A 98 -3.98 -5.86 -17.04
N VAL A 99 -4.22 -7.12 -16.62
CA VAL A 99 -4.90 -7.42 -15.36
C VAL A 99 -4.02 -6.93 -14.19
N PRO A 100 -4.47 -5.96 -13.38
CA PRO A 100 -3.71 -5.54 -12.21
C PRO A 100 -3.70 -6.67 -11.17
N ARG A 101 -2.51 -7.06 -10.73
CA ARG A 101 -2.35 -7.94 -9.55
C ARG A 101 -2.35 -7.06 -8.31
N PHE A 102 -2.90 -7.51 -7.19
CA PHE A 102 -3.01 -6.68 -5.99
C PHE A 102 -2.81 -7.48 -4.72
N PRO A 103 -2.43 -6.82 -3.60
CA PRO A 103 -2.20 -7.50 -2.34
C PRO A 103 -3.47 -8.14 -1.78
N LEU A 104 -3.31 -9.23 -1.05
CA LEU A 104 -4.43 -9.98 -0.49
C LEU A 104 -4.84 -9.43 0.88
N TYR A 105 -3.92 -8.87 1.64
CA TYR A 105 -4.08 -8.35 3.01
C TYR A 105 -4.71 -9.32 4.03
N LEU A 106 -4.78 -10.62 3.71
CA LEU A 106 -5.46 -11.61 4.55
C LEU A 106 -4.70 -11.84 5.85
N ALA A 107 -3.39 -12.04 5.80
CA ALA A 107 -2.57 -12.23 6.99
C ALA A 107 -2.57 -10.99 7.88
N ALA A 108 -2.52 -9.79 7.28
CA ALA A 108 -2.64 -8.53 7.99
C ALA A 108 -4.01 -8.40 8.69
N MET A 109 -5.10 -8.80 8.04
CA MET A 109 -6.44 -8.81 8.63
C MET A 109 -6.53 -9.76 9.82
N VAL A 110 -6.03 -10.99 9.68
CA VAL A 110 -5.97 -11.97 10.77
C VAL A 110 -5.19 -11.41 11.96
N ALA A 111 -4.03 -10.79 11.71
CA ALA A 111 -3.23 -10.15 12.77
C ALA A 111 -4.02 -9.07 13.51
N VAL A 112 -4.67 -8.15 12.80
CA VAL A 112 -5.44 -7.06 13.42
C VAL A 112 -6.62 -7.57 14.24
N GLU A 113 -7.39 -8.54 13.69
CA GLU A 113 -8.53 -9.13 14.40
C GLU A 113 -8.08 -9.93 15.63
N ALA A 114 -6.99 -10.69 15.53
CA ALA A 114 -6.42 -11.48 16.63
C ALA A 114 -5.93 -10.58 17.77
N VAL A 115 -5.20 -9.51 17.47
CA VAL A 115 -4.79 -8.52 18.48
C VAL A 115 -6.00 -7.84 19.10
N GLY A 116 -6.99 -7.48 18.29
CA GLY A 116 -8.22 -6.85 18.78
C GLY A 116 -9.07 -7.79 19.64
N TRP A 117 -8.95 -9.11 19.46
CA TRP A 117 -9.56 -10.13 20.30
C TRP A 117 -8.76 -10.35 21.60
N TRP A 118 -7.44 -10.41 21.52
CA TRP A 118 -6.56 -10.69 22.66
C TRP A 118 -6.37 -9.51 23.61
N LEU A 119 -6.02 -8.34 23.08
CA LEU A 119 -5.69 -7.14 23.86
C LEU A 119 -6.87 -6.16 24.00
N GLY A 120 -7.93 -6.38 23.23
CA GLY A 120 -9.01 -5.40 23.06
C GLY A 120 -8.57 -4.15 22.30
N THR A 121 -9.49 -3.20 22.12
CA THR A 121 -9.25 -1.92 21.41
C THR A 121 -9.31 -0.70 22.33
N GLU A 122 -9.50 -0.91 23.64
CA GLU A 122 -9.63 0.16 24.64
C GLU A 122 -8.33 0.96 24.77
N ARG A 123 -7.19 0.26 24.90
CA ARG A 123 -5.85 0.86 24.91
C ARG A 123 -5.36 1.07 23.48
N ARG A 124 -5.94 2.08 22.80
CA ARG A 124 -5.76 2.37 21.37
C ARG A 124 -4.31 2.36 20.89
N LEU A 125 -3.40 3.01 21.62
CA LEU A 125 -1.98 3.03 21.24
C LEU A 125 -1.33 1.66 21.29
N ARG A 126 -1.57 0.90 22.37
CA ARG A 126 -1.05 -0.46 22.52
C ARG A 126 -1.61 -1.36 21.42
N PHE A 127 -2.91 -1.29 21.17
CA PHE A 127 -3.57 -2.01 20.09
C PHE A 127 -2.92 -1.68 18.74
N ALA A 128 -2.82 -0.40 18.38
CA ALA A 128 -2.23 0.05 17.13
C ALA A 128 -0.78 -0.42 16.94
N LEU A 129 0.08 -0.27 17.95
CA LEU A 129 1.49 -0.65 17.86
C LEU A 129 1.67 -2.17 17.73
N VAL A 130 0.93 -2.96 18.50
CA VAL A 130 1.01 -4.43 18.43
C VAL A 130 0.42 -4.95 17.11
N SER A 131 -0.71 -4.40 16.68
CA SER A 131 -1.28 -4.70 15.37
C SER A 131 -0.32 -4.35 14.24
N GLY A 132 0.27 -3.15 14.27
CA GLY A 132 1.23 -2.71 13.25
C GLY A 132 2.49 -3.58 13.21
N ALA A 133 3.04 -3.95 14.37
CA ALA A 133 4.19 -4.86 14.43
C ALA A 133 3.88 -6.23 13.80
N LEU A 134 2.70 -6.81 14.08
CA LEU A 134 2.29 -8.08 13.47
C LEU A 134 1.92 -7.93 11.99
N VAL A 135 1.32 -6.82 11.58
CA VAL A 135 1.04 -6.54 10.17
C VAL A 135 2.33 -6.43 9.36
N GLY A 136 3.33 -5.69 9.85
CA GLY A 136 4.61 -5.54 9.16
C GLY A 136 5.53 -6.76 9.21
N THR A 137 5.20 -7.78 10.01
CA THR A 137 5.96 -9.05 10.09
C THR A 137 5.16 -10.21 9.54
N PHE A 138 4.17 -10.72 10.29
CA PHE A 138 3.27 -11.81 9.87
C PHE A 138 2.43 -11.42 8.65
N GLY A 139 1.89 -10.20 8.63
CA GLY A 139 1.15 -9.71 7.47
C GLY A 139 2.04 -9.65 6.22
N LEU A 140 3.24 -9.09 6.34
CA LEU A 140 4.22 -9.04 5.26
C LEU A 140 4.60 -10.45 4.76
N ALA A 141 4.84 -11.41 5.65
CA ALA A 141 5.13 -12.78 5.26
C ALA A 141 3.98 -13.41 4.44
N GLY A 142 2.73 -13.14 4.84
CA GLY A 142 1.56 -13.55 4.08
C GLY A 142 1.46 -12.90 2.69
N GLU A 143 1.80 -11.62 2.58
CA GLU A 143 1.83 -10.94 1.26
C GLU A 143 2.95 -11.47 0.38
N ILE A 144 4.14 -11.74 0.93
CA ILE A 144 5.25 -12.34 0.16
C ILE A 144 4.80 -13.71 -0.39
N LEU A 145 4.18 -14.55 0.44
CA LEU A 145 3.66 -15.84 0.00
C LEU A 145 2.62 -15.69 -1.12
N TRP A 146 1.74 -14.70 -1.01
CA TRP A 146 0.74 -14.41 -2.04
C TRP A 146 1.37 -13.97 -3.37
N ILE A 147 2.34 -13.05 -3.30
CA ILE A 147 3.04 -12.51 -4.46
C ILE A 147 3.81 -13.62 -5.20
N GLU A 148 4.55 -14.45 -4.46
CA GLU A 148 5.30 -15.59 -5.01
C GLU A 148 4.36 -16.64 -5.60
N ALA A 149 3.27 -16.99 -4.89
CA ALA A 149 2.30 -18.00 -5.35
C ALA A 149 1.60 -17.61 -6.66
N LEU A 150 1.44 -16.31 -6.92
CA LEU A 150 0.86 -15.80 -8.18
C LEU A 150 1.89 -15.63 -9.30
N GLY A 151 3.17 -15.91 -9.06
CA GLY A 151 4.24 -15.54 -9.99
C GLY A 151 4.18 -14.05 -10.35
N TRP A 152 3.82 -13.21 -9.37
CA TRP A 152 3.68 -11.78 -9.60
C TRP A 152 5.03 -11.11 -9.68
N PHE A 153 5.86 -11.34 -8.66
CA PHE A 153 7.14 -10.72 -8.50
C PHE A 153 8.00 -11.61 -7.61
N HIS A 154 9.30 -11.77 -7.91
CA HIS A 154 10.18 -12.52 -7.03
C HIS A 154 10.79 -11.59 -5.97
N VAL A 155 10.51 -11.85 -4.69
CA VAL A 155 11.02 -11.03 -3.59
C VAL A 155 12.45 -11.44 -3.27
N SER A 156 13.41 -10.76 -3.90
CA SER A 156 14.84 -10.99 -3.68
C SER A 156 15.23 -10.90 -2.20
N ALA A 157 16.10 -11.82 -1.76
CA ALA A 157 16.72 -11.83 -0.44
C ALA A 157 17.41 -10.50 -0.09
N ALA A 158 17.83 -9.71 -1.08
CA ALA A 158 18.43 -8.39 -0.87
C ALA A 158 17.44 -7.36 -0.28
N VAL A 159 16.14 -7.53 -0.51
CA VAL A 159 15.09 -6.61 -0.04
C VAL A 159 14.61 -6.99 1.35
N LEU A 160 14.59 -8.29 1.69
CA LEU A 160 13.99 -8.80 2.93
C LEU A 160 14.50 -8.13 4.21
N PRO A 161 15.82 -7.97 4.46
CA PRO A 161 16.29 -7.35 5.71
C PRO A 161 15.78 -5.93 5.91
N LYS A 162 15.75 -5.12 4.84
CA LYS A 162 15.22 -3.75 4.88
C LYS A 162 13.71 -3.75 5.06
N ALA A 163 13.00 -4.63 4.36
CA ALA A 163 11.55 -4.77 4.48
C ALA A 163 11.12 -5.17 5.90
N LEU A 164 11.83 -6.12 6.54
CA LEU A 164 11.57 -6.57 7.90
C LEU A 164 11.74 -5.48 8.97
N ILE A 165 12.49 -4.42 8.67
CA ILE A 165 12.64 -3.25 9.55
C ILE A 165 11.60 -2.18 9.22
N LEU A 166 11.49 -1.80 7.94
CA LEU A 166 10.67 -0.68 7.52
C LEU A 166 9.18 -1.00 7.55
N ALA A 167 8.76 -2.22 7.20
CA ALA A 167 7.35 -2.58 7.16
C ALA A 167 6.68 -2.54 8.56
N PRO A 168 7.27 -3.10 9.64
CA PRO A 168 6.71 -2.94 10.99
C PRO A 168 6.66 -1.49 11.47
N LEU A 169 7.68 -0.69 11.15
CA LEU A 169 7.70 0.74 11.49
C LEU A 169 6.58 1.49 10.76
N ALA A 170 6.44 1.26 9.45
CA ALA A 170 5.41 1.87 8.62
C ALA A 170 4.00 1.46 9.08
N ALA A 171 3.76 0.16 9.30
CA ALA A 171 2.47 -0.36 9.77
C ALA A 171 2.12 0.13 11.19
N GLY A 172 3.10 0.17 12.11
CA GLY A 172 2.92 0.69 13.47
C GLY A 172 2.58 2.17 13.47
N ALA A 173 3.35 2.97 12.74
CA ALA A 173 3.09 4.39 12.57
C ALA A 173 1.72 4.65 11.94
N ALA A 174 1.40 3.97 10.84
CA ALA A 174 0.13 4.04 10.16
C ALA A 174 -1.06 3.64 11.08
N GLY A 175 -0.89 2.59 11.90
CA GLY A 175 -1.88 2.18 12.90
C GLY A 175 -2.12 3.25 13.98
N VAL A 176 -1.06 3.94 14.43
CA VAL A 176 -1.19 5.05 15.40
C VAL A 176 -1.96 6.23 14.78
N LEU A 177 -1.68 6.56 13.52
CA LEU A 177 -2.43 7.58 12.78
C LEU A 177 -3.91 7.17 12.63
N ALA A 178 -4.16 5.89 12.31
CA ALA A 178 -5.51 5.34 12.17
C ALA A 178 -6.32 5.46 13.46
N VAL A 179 -5.78 5.11 14.64
CA VAL A 179 -6.52 5.29 15.90
C VAL A 179 -6.71 6.76 16.29
N GLY A 180 -5.80 7.64 15.85
CA GLY A 180 -5.92 9.10 15.98
C GLY A 180 -7.09 9.65 15.19
N VAL A 181 -7.20 9.27 13.91
CA VAL A 181 -8.31 9.63 13.01
C VAL A 181 -9.61 8.97 13.45
N GLY A 182 -9.58 7.69 13.83
CA GLY A 182 -10.75 6.91 14.25
C GLY A 182 -11.45 7.43 15.51
N ARG A 183 -10.82 8.36 16.25
CA ARG A 183 -11.48 9.16 17.31
C ARG A 183 -12.75 9.83 16.82
N VAL A 184 -12.73 10.36 15.60
CA VAL A 184 -13.83 11.13 15.01
C VAL A 184 -15.07 10.27 14.84
N ALA A 185 -14.86 9.01 14.43
CA ALA A 185 -15.94 8.05 14.21
C ALA A 185 -16.50 7.45 15.50
N THR A 186 -15.69 7.34 16.56
CA THR A 186 -16.02 6.49 17.74
C THR A 186 -16.06 7.22 19.08
N GLY A 187 -15.63 8.47 19.17
CA GLY A 187 -15.71 9.30 20.37
C GLY A 187 -14.78 8.92 21.53
N GLY A 188 -13.72 8.13 21.30
CA GLY A 188 -12.84 7.62 22.36
C GLY A 188 -11.62 8.49 22.73
N HIS A 189 -10.76 7.93 23.59
CA HIS A 189 -9.58 8.59 24.20
C HIS A 189 -8.65 9.27 23.18
N ARG A 190 -8.09 10.43 23.57
CA ARG A 190 -7.15 11.20 22.74
C ARG A 190 -5.83 10.43 22.61
N VAL A 191 -5.36 10.27 21.37
CA VAL A 191 -3.96 9.96 21.12
C VAL A 191 -3.14 11.19 21.51
N PRO A 192 -2.07 11.06 22.31
CA PRO A 192 -1.19 12.18 22.63
C PRO A 192 -0.66 12.84 21.34
N PRO A 193 -0.69 14.18 21.21
CA PRO A 193 -0.19 14.87 20.01
C PRO A 193 1.23 14.49 19.64
N ALA A 194 2.11 14.31 20.64
CA ALA A 194 3.47 13.85 20.43
C ALA A 194 3.55 12.45 19.81
N ALA A 195 2.67 11.52 20.21
CA ALA A 195 2.62 10.17 19.63
C ALA A 195 2.11 10.21 18.18
N PHE A 196 1.13 11.06 17.88
CA PHE A 196 0.63 11.25 16.52
C PHE A 196 1.69 11.89 15.61
N ALA A 197 2.34 12.96 16.08
CA ALA A 197 3.42 13.62 15.33
C ALA A 197 4.63 12.70 15.13
N GLY A 198 5.01 11.93 16.17
CA GLY A 198 6.07 10.93 16.08
C GLY A 198 5.73 9.82 15.08
N ALA A 199 4.49 9.32 15.09
CA ALA A 199 4.03 8.34 14.09
C ALA A 199 4.05 8.91 12.67
N LEU A 200 3.59 10.15 12.48
CA LEU A 200 3.67 10.81 11.18
C LEU A 200 5.13 10.92 10.70
N LEU A 201 6.04 11.36 11.57
CA LEU A 201 7.46 11.47 11.25
C LEU A 201 8.07 10.11 10.88
N VAL A 202 7.79 9.06 11.66
CA VAL A 202 8.26 7.70 11.36
C VAL A 202 7.74 7.24 10.00
N LEU A 203 6.46 7.44 9.71
CA LEU A 203 5.88 7.06 8.43
C LEU A 203 6.55 7.81 7.26
N LEU A 204 6.76 9.13 7.41
CA LEU A 204 7.46 9.94 6.41
C LEU A 204 8.90 9.45 6.20
N ILE A 205 9.63 9.10 7.26
CA ILE A 205 10.98 8.53 7.15
C ILE A 205 10.95 7.19 6.40
N THR A 206 9.98 6.31 6.70
CA THR A 206 9.86 5.02 6.00
C THR A 206 9.54 5.18 4.51
N PHE A 207 8.86 6.25 4.13
CA PHE A 207 8.59 6.58 2.72
C PHE A 207 9.72 7.34 2.04
N ALA A 208 10.47 8.16 2.77
CA ALA A 208 11.61 8.90 2.23
C ALA A 208 12.82 7.99 1.97
N TYR A 209 12.99 6.94 2.76
CA TYR A 209 14.16 6.05 2.68
C TYR A 209 14.31 5.35 1.31
N PRO A 210 13.29 4.69 0.73
CA PRO A 210 13.40 4.07 -0.60
C PRO A 210 13.20 5.04 -1.78
N LEU A 211 13.10 6.36 -1.52
CA LEU A 211 12.85 7.37 -2.55
C LEU A 211 14.01 7.60 -3.54
N PRO A 212 15.29 7.54 -3.13
CA PRO A 212 16.41 7.70 -4.06
C PRO A 212 16.33 6.66 -5.18
N ARG A 213 16.62 7.08 -6.41
CA ARG A 213 16.54 6.21 -7.60
C ARG A 213 17.79 6.43 -8.43
N ASN A 214 18.94 6.18 -7.85
CA ASN A 214 20.23 6.48 -8.49
C ASN A 214 20.46 5.57 -9.70
N VAL A 215 21.50 5.86 -10.46
CA VAL A 215 21.95 5.03 -11.58
C VAL A 215 23.39 4.61 -11.28
N GLY A 216 23.68 3.33 -11.42
CA GLY A 216 25.05 2.83 -11.31
C GLY A 216 25.76 2.86 -12.66
N GLU A 217 27.09 2.85 -12.62
CA GLU A 217 27.91 2.63 -13.82
C GLU A 217 27.83 1.15 -14.20
N VAL A 218 26.85 0.82 -15.03
CA VAL A 218 26.66 -0.54 -15.57
C VAL A 218 26.43 -0.44 -17.07
N ASP A 219 27.28 -1.11 -17.82
CA ASP A 219 27.13 -1.30 -19.26
C ASP A 219 26.58 -2.68 -19.57
N ALA A 220 25.88 -2.80 -20.69
CA ALA A 220 25.29 -4.04 -21.18
C ALA A 220 25.57 -4.25 -22.66
N VAL A 221 25.95 -5.48 -23.00
CA VAL A 221 25.88 -6.00 -24.37
C VAL A 221 24.67 -6.92 -24.46
N ILE A 222 23.66 -6.49 -25.20
CA ILE A 222 22.40 -7.20 -25.40
C ILE A 222 22.42 -7.85 -26.77
N ARG A 223 22.18 -9.17 -26.84
CA ARG A 223 22.11 -9.93 -28.09
C ARG A 223 20.73 -10.55 -28.23
N LEU A 224 20.12 -10.36 -29.40
CA LEU A 224 18.80 -10.89 -29.71
C LEU A 224 18.91 -12.11 -30.62
N GLN A 225 18.22 -13.18 -30.25
CA GLN A 225 18.05 -14.37 -31.07
C GLN A 225 16.57 -14.50 -31.43
N PRO A 226 16.17 -14.03 -32.64
CA PRO A 226 14.78 -14.08 -33.07
C PRO A 226 14.21 -15.50 -33.02
N VAL A 227 12.94 -15.61 -32.61
CA VAL A 227 12.18 -16.86 -32.56
C VAL A 227 11.08 -16.82 -33.62
N GLY A 228 10.88 -17.94 -34.32
CA GLY A 228 9.83 -18.06 -35.34
C GLY A 228 9.96 -17.02 -36.45
N ALA A 229 8.88 -16.23 -36.66
CA ALA A 229 8.83 -15.16 -37.66
C ALA A 229 9.59 -13.88 -37.27
N GLY A 230 10.21 -13.85 -36.08
CA GLY A 230 11.00 -12.71 -35.59
C GLY A 230 10.22 -11.63 -34.83
N GLU A 231 8.99 -11.94 -34.42
CA GLU A 231 8.18 -11.06 -33.55
C GLU A 231 8.67 -11.07 -32.10
N GLU A 232 9.26 -12.19 -31.68
CA GLU A 232 9.85 -12.40 -30.37
C GLU A 232 11.32 -12.79 -30.49
N ALA A 233 12.09 -12.60 -29.42
CA ALA A 233 13.48 -13.04 -29.35
C ALA A 233 13.85 -13.56 -27.96
N ASN A 234 14.71 -14.58 -27.94
CA ASN A 234 15.51 -14.89 -26.75
C ASN A 234 16.61 -13.83 -26.63
N VAL A 235 16.86 -13.38 -25.40
CA VAL A 235 17.77 -12.27 -25.13
C VAL A 235 18.94 -12.79 -24.31
N GLN A 236 20.15 -12.47 -24.75
CA GLN A 236 21.36 -12.64 -23.96
C GLN A 236 21.82 -11.26 -23.49
N VAL A 237 22.20 -11.17 -22.23
CA VAL A 237 22.67 -9.92 -21.61
C VAL A 237 24.02 -10.20 -20.97
N GLU A 238 25.04 -9.45 -21.39
CA GLU A 238 26.35 -9.44 -20.75
C GLU A 238 26.54 -8.10 -20.03
N LEU A 239 26.79 -8.14 -18.73
CA LEU A 239 26.93 -6.97 -17.87
C LEU A 239 28.40 -6.62 -17.62
N GLN A 240 28.68 -5.33 -17.55
CA GLN A 240 29.95 -4.79 -17.09
C GLN A 240 29.68 -3.75 -15.99
N PRO A 241 30.20 -3.92 -14.77
CA PRO A 241 31.01 -5.05 -14.31
C PRO A 241 30.20 -6.37 -14.23
N ALA A 242 30.90 -7.51 -14.29
CA ALA A 242 30.25 -8.83 -14.34
C ALA A 242 29.45 -9.18 -13.06
N ASP A 243 29.73 -8.52 -11.94
CA ASP A 243 29.01 -8.68 -10.67
C ASP A 243 27.85 -7.67 -10.52
N ALA A 244 27.49 -6.92 -11.56
CA ALA A 244 26.49 -5.86 -11.48
C ALA A 244 25.12 -6.32 -10.96
N ALA A 245 24.71 -7.56 -11.27
CA ALA A 245 23.44 -8.14 -10.81
C ALA A 245 23.55 -8.90 -9.49
N VAL A 246 24.75 -9.06 -8.90
CA VAL A 246 24.91 -9.73 -7.61
C VAL A 246 24.22 -8.92 -6.51
N GLY A 247 23.34 -9.57 -5.76
CA GLY A 247 22.54 -8.90 -4.73
C GLY A 247 21.49 -7.93 -5.29
N ALA A 248 21.13 -8.06 -6.57
CA ALA A 248 20.05 -7.29 -7.16
C ALA A 248 18.73 -7.51 -6.40
N SER A 249 18.00 -6.42 -6.18
CA SER A 249 16.65 -6.44 -5.64
C SER A 249 15.63 -6.83 -6.69
N ALA A 250 15.93 -6.59 -7.97
CA ALA A 250 15.19 -7.05 -9.13
C ALA A 250 16.11 -7.10 -10.35
N PHE A 251 16.05 -8.14 -11.16
CA PHE A 251 16.77 -8.22 -12.43
C PHE A 251 16.00 -9.11 -13.40
N GLY A 252 15.78 -8.64 -14.62
CA GLY A 252 15.02 -9.39 -15.61
C GLY A 252 14.58 -8.55 -16.79
N LEU A 253 13.80 -9.17 -17.68
CA LEU A 253 13.20 -8.54 -18.84
C LEU A 253 11.74 -8.24 -18.57
N VAL A 254 11.29 -7.07 -19.04
CA VAL A 254 9.89 -6.68 -19.01
C VAL A 254 9.45 -6.15 -20.35
N SER A 255 8.32 -6.68 -20.83
CA SER A 255 7.60 -6.19 -21.99
C SER A 255 6.19 -5.76 -21.61
N TRP A 256 5.73 -4.60 -22.09
CA TRP A 256 4.41 -4.05 -21.78
C TRP A 256 3.75 -3.35 -22.99
N GLN A 257 2.51 -2.90 -22.79
CA GLN A 257 1.63 -2.21 -23.76
C GLN A 257 1.04 -3.03 -24.92
N GLY A 258 1.66 -4.12 -25.38
CA GLY A 258 1.14 -4.90 -26.51
C GLY A 258 -0.08 -5.79 -26.21
N GLY A 259 -1.04 -5.29 -25.43
CA GLY A 259 -2.23 -6.03 -24.97
C GLY A 259 -2.04 -6.75 -23.63
N GLY A 260 -0.86 -6.61 -23.01
CA GLY A 260 -0.58 -7.24 -21.72
C GLY A 260 0.81 -6.89 -21.19
N ARG A 261 1.34 -7.81 -20.37
CA ARG A 261 2.70 -7.78 -19.85
C ARG A 261 3.34 -9.15 -19.99
N VAL A 262 4.58 -9.19 -20.44
CA VAL A 262 5.44 -10.38 -20.43
C VAL A 262 6.63 -10.07 -19.53
N LEU A 263 6.93 -10.99 -18.62
CA LEU A 263 8.14 -10.97 -17.79
C LEU A 263 8.96 -12.19 -18.16
N ALA A 264 10.27 -12.01 -18.34
CA ALA A 264 11.19 -13.12 -18.52
C ALA A 264 12.35 -12.97 -17.55
N GLU A 265 12.61 -14.04 -16.80
CA GLU A 265 13.75 -14.13 -15.91
C GLU A 265 15.04 -14.26 -16.71
N LEU A 266 16.16 -13.86 -16.10
CA LEU A 266 17.49 -13.93 -16.69
C LEU A 266 18.32 -14.95 -15.90
N GLU A 267 18.62 -16.08 -16.54
CA GLU A 267 19.41 -17.16 -15.96
C GLU A 267 20.89 -16.93 -16.23
N GLU A 268 21.72 -17.03 -15.19
CA GLU A 268 23.17 -16.86 -15.32
C GLU A 268 23.81 -18.10 -15.97
N VAL A 269 24.47 -17.91 -17.10
CA VAL A 269 25.18 -18.97 -17.85
C VAL A 269 26.71 -18.86 -17.72
N GLY A 270 27.19 -17.80 -17.09
CA GLY A 270 28.57 -17.55 -16.73
C GLY A 270 28.72 -16.17 -16.10
N PRO A 271 29.88 -15.82 -15.55
CA PRO A 271 30.07 -14.56 -14.82
C PRO A 271 29.62 -13.35 -15.66
N GLY A 272 28.60 -12.64 -15.18
CA GLY A 272 28.02 -11.45 -15.83
C GLY A 272 27.25 -11.73 -17.12
N ARG A 273 27.05 -13.00 -17.51
CA ARG A 273 26.35 -13.41 -18.73
C ARG A 273 25.06 -14.13 -18.39
N TYR A 274 23.97 -13.60 -18.91
CA TYR A 274 22.62 -14.08 -18.64
C TYR A 274 21.85 -14.38 -19.92
N VAL A 275 20.93 -15.33 -19.85
CA VAL A 275 20.03 -15.70 -20.96
C VAL A 275 18.60 -15.68 -20.45
N SER A 276 17.69 -15.17 -21.28
CA SER A 276 16.25 -15.15 -20.97
C SER A 276 15.67 -16.56 -20.87
N ALA A 277 14.94 -16.85 -19.80
CA ALA A 277 14.25 -18.13 -19.62
C ALA A 277 13.10 -18.36 -20.64
N SER A 278 12.56 -17.27 -21.19
CA SER A 278 11.51 -17.29 -22.20
C SER A 278 11.70 -16.15 -23.22
N PRO A 279 11.19 -16.29 -24.45
CA PRO A 279 11.27 -15.24 -25.45
C PRO A 279 10.42 -14.03 -25.04
N VAL A 280 10.84 -12.84 -25.47
CA VAL A 280 10.12 -11.58 -25.24
C VAL A 280 9.76 -10.91 -26.57
N PRO A 281 8.63 -10.20 -26.66
CA PRO A 281 8.24 -9.50 -27.87
C PRO A 281 9.20 -8.34 -28.16
N ILE A 282 9.52 -8.14 -29.44
CA ILE A 282 10.45 -7.12 -29.93
C ILE A 282 9.90 -6.33 -31.13
N THR A 283 8.58 -6.41 -31.37
CA THR A 283 7.90 -5.76 -32.49
C THR A 283 6.54 -5.18 -32.09
N GLY A 284 5.87 -4.51 -33.03
CA GLY A 284 4.52 -3.98 -32.84
C GLY A 284 4.45 -2.85 -31.82
N SER A 285 3.38 -2.83 -31.03
CA SER A 285 3.14 -1.85 -29.97
C SER A 285 3.81 -2.21 -28.62
N TRP A 286 4.55 -3.33 -28.58
CA TRP A 286 5.26 -3.73 -27.37
C TRP A 286 6.40 -2.77 -27.06
N LYS A 287 6.68 -2.59 -25.77
CA LYS A 287 7.89 -1.94 -25.27
C LYS A 287 8.64 -2.96 -24.45
N THR A 288 9.95 -3.11 -24.66
CA THR A 288 10.77 -4.16 -24.06
C THR A 288 12.09 -3.59 -23.57
N MET A 289 12.47 -3.91 -22.33
CA MET A 289 13.72 -3.48 -21.71
C MET A 289 14.28 -4.51 -20.73
N VAL A 290 15.58 -4.44 -20.49
CA VAL A 290 16.23 -5.08 -19.34
C VAL A 290 16.10 -4.12 -18.15
N GLY A 291 15.57 -4.59 -17.03
CA GLY A 291 15.52 -3.86 -15.77
C GLY A 291 16.54 -4.41 -14.78
N LEU A 292 17.26 -3.53 -14.08
CA LEU A 292 18.15 -3.89 -12.98
C LEU A 292 17.94 -2.92 -11.82
N GLN A 293 17.63 -3.45 -10.64
CA GLN A 293 17.58 -2.69 -9.40
C GLN A 293 18.55 -3.27 -8.38
N ARG A 294 19.37 -2.41 -7.77
CA ARG A 294 20.35 -2.81 -6.76
C ARG A 294 20.54 -1.70 -5.73
N GLY A 295 20.24 -1.99 -4.47
CA GLY A 295 20.30 -0.96 -3.43
C GLY A 295 19.29 0.16 -3.69
N ASP A 296 19.79 1.36 -3.92
CA ASP A 296 18.99 2.53 -4.33
C ASP A 296 19.07 2.84 -5.82
N GLN A 297 19.73 1.98 -6.60
CA GLN A 297 19.84 2.11 -8.04
C GLN A 297 18.61 1.50 -8.72
N VAL A 298 17.95 2.27 -9.57
CA VAL A 298 16.76 1.86 -10.31
C VAL A 298 16.97 2.19 -11.78
N MET A 299 17.43 1.20 -12.54
CA MET A 299 17.97 1.41 -13.88
C MET A 299 17.41 0.42 -14.90
N ALA A 300 17.46 0.82 -16.17
CA ALA A 300 17.03 0.00 -17.29
C ALA A 300 17.89 0.22 -18.54
N ALA A 301 17.91 -0.78 -19.41
CA ALA A 301 18.51 -0.73 -20.74
C ALA A 301 17.45 -1.11 -21.79
N PRO A 302 17.09 -0.23 -22.74
CA PRO A 302 16.00 -0.48 -23.68
C PRO A 302 16.40 -1.46 -24.80
N ILE A 303 15.50 -2.38 -25.13
CA ILE A 303 15.66 -3.36 -26.22
C ILE A 303 14.85 -2.94 -27.44
N TYR A 304 13.56 -2.69 -27.25
CA TYR A 304 12.65 -2.30 -28.31
C TYR A 304 11.62 -1.32 -27.78
N LEU A 305 11.45 -0.18 -28.46
CA LEU A 305 10.38 0.78 -28.22
C LEU A 305 9.92 1.30 -29.58
N PRO A 306 8.62 1.22 -29.94
CA PRO A 306 8.13 1.84 -31.15
C PRO A 306 8.32 3.36 -31.10
N ALA A 307 8.35 3.99 -32.28
CA ALA A 307 8.26 5.44 -32.36
C ALA A 307 6.90 5.89 -31.81
N ASP A 308 6.90 7.00 -31.10
CA ASP A 308 5.69 7.62 -30.57
C ASP A 308 5.66 9.10 -30.97
N PRO A 309 5.05 9.41 -32.14
CA PRO A 309 4.99 10.78 -32.66
C PRO A 309 4.21 11.74 -31.76
N GLU A 310 3.27 11.25 -30.94
CA GLU A 310 2.42 12.08 -30.08
C GLU A 310 3.25 12.79 -29.00
N ILE A 311 4.30 12.12 -28.52
CA ILE A 311 5.25 12.65 -27.54
C ILE A 311 6.62 12.97 -28.16
N GLY A 312 6.75 12.91 -29.48
CA GLY A 312 8.00 13.18 -30.20
C GLY A 312 9.12 12.17 -29.93
N ALA A 313 8.81 10.97 -29.42
CA ALA A 313 9.81 9.99 -29.02
C ALA A 313 10.22 9.08 -30.18
N SER A 314 11.52 9.07 -30.52
CA SER A 314 12.05 8.24 -31.61
C SER A 314 11.95 6.73 -31.33
N ALA A 315 11.92 5.90 -32.36
CA ALA A 315 11.98 4.45 -32.16
C ALA A 315 13.32 4.02 -31.54
N VAL A 316 13.29 3.04 -30.64
CA VAL A 316 14.44 2.23 -30.26
C VAL A 316 14.28 0.88 -30.95
N PRO A 317 14.93 0.63 -32.11
CA PRO A 317 14.69 -0.57 -32.89
C PRO A 317 15.30 -1.80 -32.21
N ALA A 318 14.75 -2.99 -32.44
CA ALA A 318 15.37 -4.24 -32.01
C ALA A 318 16.61 -4.51 -32.87
N GLN A 319 17.80 -4.42 -32.27
CA GLN A 319 19.08 -4.66 -32.96
C GLN A 319 19.60 -6.05 -32.61
N PRO A 320 20.22 -6.80 -33.54
CA PRO A 320 20.79 -8.12 -33.24
C PRO A 320 21.81 -8.08 -32.11
N VAL A 321 22.58 -6.98 -32.03
CA VAL A 321 23.51 -6.67 -30.94
C VAL A 321 23.35 -5.19 -30.61
N ARG A 322 23.23 -4.87 -29.33
CA ARG A 322 23.24 -3.51 -28.79
C ARG A 322 24.23 -3.41 -27.65
N GLU A 323 25.10 -2.43 -27.72
CA GLU A 323 25.95 -2.01 -26.61
C GLU A 323 25.36 -0.71 -26.05
N THR A 324 25.06 -0.70 -24.75
CA THR A 324 24.43 0.47 -24.10
C THR A 324 24.74 0.49 -22.62
N SER A 325 24.81 1.69 -22.06
CA SER A 325 24.79 1.88 -20.61
C SER A 325 23.37 1.76 -20.07
N PHE A 326 23.25 1.30 -18.83
CA PHE A 326 22.03 1.42 -18.07
C PHE A 326 21.75 2.89 -17.74
N VAL A 327 20.50 3.30 -17.90
CA VAL A 327 20.02 4.65 -17.56
C VAL A 327 18.96 4.55 -16.48
N ARG A 328 18.51 5.68 -15.92
CA ARG A 328 17.39 5.69 -14.99
C ARG A 328 16.16 5.11 -15.69
N ASN A 329 15.47 4.16 -15.08
CA ASN A 329 14.32 3.54 -15.74
C ASN A 329 13.23 4.55 -16.15
N THR A 330 13.06 5.65 -15.43
CA THR A 330 12.11 6.72 -15.79
C THR A 330 12.49 7.43 -17.08
N GLU A 331 13.75 7.45 -17.50
CA GLU A 331 14.12 7.99 -18.83
C GLU A 331 13.60 7.10 -19.96
N VAL A 332 13.46 5.79 -19.70
CA VAL A 332 12.86 4.83 -20.64
C VAL A 332 11.34 4.84 -20.56
N LEU A 333 10.78 5.03 -19.36
CA LEU A 333 9.34 4.92 -19.10
C LEU A 333 8.56 6.23 -19.28
N LEU A 334 9.17 7.38 -18.98
CA LEU A 334 8.58 8.72 -19.06
C LEU A 334 9.29 9.52 -20.16
N ARG A 335 9.24 9.02 -21.39
CA ARG A 335 9.94 9.61 -22.55
C ARG A 335 9.38 10.98 -22.96
N GLU A 336 8.19 11.30 -22.47
CA GLU A 336 7.52 12.59 -22.57
C GLU A 336 8.05 13.65 -21.58
N ALA A 337 8.81 13.24 -20.57
CA ALA A 337 9.39 14.17 -19.62
C ALA A 337 10.60 14.86 -20.25
N HIS A 338 10.48 16.17 -20.46
CA HIS A 338 11.56 17.00 -20.99
C HIS A 338 12.19 17.84 -19.89
N ASP A 339 13.50 18.04 -20.00
CA ASP A 339 14.20 19.02 -19.18
C ASP A 339 13.62 20.42 -19.44
N GLY A 340 13.22 21.09 -18.37
CA GLY A 340 12.59 22.40 -18.42
C GLY A 340 12.90 23.21 -17.17
N PRO A 341 12.46 24.48 -17.12
CA PRO A 341 12.61 25.31 -15.94
C PRO A 341 12.02 24.59 -14.71
N ALA A 342 12.67 24.65 -13.55
CA ALA A 342 12.21 23.94 -12.36
C ALA A 342 10.89 24.49 -11.75
N TRP A 343 10.51 25.72 -12.13
CA TRP A 343 9.40 26.43 -11.50
C TRP A 343 8.00 25.83 -11.74
N PRO A 344 7.63 25.24 -12.90
CA PRO A 344 6.32 24.61 -13.07
C PRO A 344 6.18 23.37 -12.19
N ALA A 345 7.24 22.57 -12.06
CA ALA A 345 7.28 21.44 -11.14
C ALA A 345 7.14 21.91 -9.69
N ALA A 346 7.91 22.93 -9.28
CA ALA A 346 7.80 23.50 -7.94
C ALA A 346 6.38 24.04 -7.65
N LEU A 347 5.79 24.79 -8.59
CA LEU A 347 4.43 25.31 -8.47
C LEU A 347 3.40 24.19 -8.34
N SER A 348 3.55 23.12 -9.11
CA SER A 348 2.67 21.94 -9.08
C SER A 348 2.76 21.23 -7.73
N TYR A 349 3.96 20.97 -7.23
CA TYR A 349 4.17 20.33 -5.93
C TYR A 349 3.71 21.20 -4.77
N VAL A 350 3.96 22.52 -4.80
CA VAL A 350 3.46 23.46 -3.78
C VAL A 350 1.94 23.51 -3.81
N SER A 351 1.33 23.59 -4.99
CA SER A 351 -0.13 23.62 -5.12
C SER A 351 -0.75 22.34 -4.59
N LEU A 352 -0.19 21.17 -4.93
CA LEU A 352 -0.62 19.88 -4.39
C LEU A 352 -0.46 19.85 -2.86
N ALA A 353 0.68 20.30 -2.33
CA ALA A 353 0.92 20.34 -0.90
C ALA A 353 -0.09 21.24 -0.18
N LEU A 354 -0.44 22.40 -0.76
CA LEU A 354 -1.47 23.30 -0.24
C LEU A 354 -2.87 22.65 -0.26
N VAL A 355 -3.25 21.99 -1.37
CA VAL A 355 -4.53 21.29 -1.48
C VAL A 355 -4.61 20.16 -0.45
N VAL A 356 -3.59 19.31 -0.36
CA VAL A 356 -3.53 18.22 0.62
C VAL A 356 -3.58 18.79 2.05
N SER A 357 -2.83 19.84 2.33
CA SER A 357 -2.85 20.50 3.65
C SER A 357 -4.21 21.09 3.99
N ALA A 358 -4.88 21.71 3.02
CA ALA A 358 -6.24 22.24 3.18
C ALA A 358 -7.25 21.10 3.45
N TRP A 359 -7.16 20.00 2.71
CA TRP A 359 -8.00 18.81 2.94
C TRP A 359 -7.78 18.21 4.33
N VAL A 360 -6.52 18.01 4.74
CA VAL A 360 -6.18 17.51 6.08
C VAL A 360 -6.67 18.48 7.15
N ALA A 361 -6.50 19.79 6.97
CA ALA A 361 -7.00 20.80 7.90
C ALA A 361 -8.53 20.79 7.99
N LEU A 362 -9.24 20.70 6.88
CA LEU A 362 -10.71 20.62 6.84
C LEU A 362 -11.21 19.34 7.51
N LEU A 363 -10.60 18.19 7.24
CA LEU A 363 -10.91 16.93 7.90
C LEU A 363 -10.64 17.01 9.41
N GLY A 364 -9.52 17.63 9.81
CA GLY A 364 -9.16 17.88 11.21
C GLY A 364 -10.14 18.83 11.92
N LEU A 365 -10.60 19.87 11.23
CA LEU A 365 -11.60 20.80 11.76
C LEU A 365 -12.97 20.14 11.88
N ALA A 366 -13.40 19.38 10.87
CA ALA A 366 -14.63 18.59 10.91
C ALA A 366 -14.58 17.58 12.07
N ALA A 367 -13.46 16.89 12.21
CA ALA A 367 -13.15 15.98 13.31
C ALA A 367 -13.33 16.62 14.69
N VAL A 368 -12.73 17.80 14.90
CA VAL A 368 -12.83 18.55 16.16
C VAL A 368 -14.26 19.02 16.40
N ARG A 369 -14.94 19.57 15.39
CA ARG A 369 -16.33 20.06 15.52
C ARG A 369 -17.31 18.93 15.85
N ILE A 370 -17.22 17.80 15.17
CA ILE A 370 -18.07 16.62 15.42
C ILE A 370 -17.82 16.07 16.83
N SER A 371 -16.55 15.97 17.23
CA SER A 371 -16.16 15.52 18.58
C SER A 371 -16.63 16.47 19.68
N GLY A 372 -16.54 17.80 19.46
CA GLY A 372 -16.98 18.82 20.40
C GLY A 372 -18.50 18.84 20.59
N SER A 373 -19.26 18.56 19.52
CA SER A 373 -20.73 18.46 19.58
C SER A 373 -21.25 17.20 20.27
N SER A 374 -20.38 16.22 20.56
CA SER A 374 -20.73 14.94 21.19
C SER A 374 -20.42 14.90 22.70
N GLY A 375 -19.83 15.96 23.28
CA GLY A 375 -19.45 16.04 24.69
C GLY A 375 -20.55 16.51 25.66
N GLY A 376 -21.82 16.39 25.29
CA GLY A 376 -22.94 16.95 26.05
C GLY A 376 -23.57 16.00 27.08
N THR A 377 -23.38 16.33 28.36
CA THR A 377 -24.09 15.89 29.58
C THR A 377 -23.65 14.53 30.18
N PRO A 378 -23.09 14.51 31.41
CA PRO A 378 -23.01 13.28 32.21
C PRO A 378 -24.41 12.69 32.41
N PRO A 379 -24.58 11.36 32.47
CA PRO A 379 -25.85 10.79 32.89
C PRO A 379 -26.24 11.37 34.26
N PRO A 380 -27.52 11.74 34.49
CA PRO A 380 -27.95 12.18 35.81
C PRO A 380 -27.56 11.11 36.84
N PRO A 381 -27.12 11.51 38.05
CA PRO A 381 -26.79 10.54 39.10
C PRO A 381 -27.98 9.59 39.28
N ALA A 382 -27.69 8.29 39.35
CA ALA A 382 -28.71 7.28 39.61
C ALA A 382 -29.52 7.71 40.84
N PRO A 383 -30.86 7.64 40.80
CA PRO A 383 -31.68 7.98 41.96
C PRO A 383 -31.19 7.16 43.16
N ALA A 384 -30.96 7.84 44.27
CA ALA A 384 -30.53 7.20 45.51
C ALA A 384 -31.49 6.04 45.82
N PRO A 385 -30.97 4.87 46.24
CA PRO A 385 -31.85 3.77 46.64
C PRO A 385 -32.82 4.27 47.71
N PRO A 386 -34.10 3.87 47.65
CA PRO A 386 -35.08 4.30 48.64
C PRO A 386 -34.54 3.96 50.04
N ALA A 387 -34.60 4.94 50.94
CA ALA A 387 -34.23 4.74 52.33
C ALA A 387 -34.95 3.50 52.86
N PRO A 388 -34.28 2.61 53.60
CA PRO A 388 -34.93 1.44 54.16
C PRO A 388 -36.12 1.91 54.99
N THR A 389 -37.32 1.52 54.56
CA THR A 389 -38.54 1.72 55.33
C THR A 389 -38.31 1.09 56.69
N ALA A 390 -38.41 1.91 57.73
CA ALA A 390 -38.32 1.45 59.10
C ALA A 390 -39.27 0.26 59.27
N SER A 391 -38.69 -0.92 59.49
CA SER A 391 -39.44 -2.11 59.84
C SER A 391 -40.23 -1.78 61.09
N VAL A 392 -41.55 -1.71 60.96
CA VAL A 392 -42.48 -1.64 62.08
C VAL A 392 -42.18 -2.86 62.95
N ARG A 393 -41.53 -2.65 64.10
CA ARG A 393 -41.35 -3.66 65.14
C ARG A 393 -42.74 -4.13 65.55
N ARG A 394 -43.09 -5.37 65.18
CA ARG A 394 -44.23 -6.08 65.78
C ARG A 394 -43.98 -6.18 67.30
N PRO A 395 -44.95 -5.85 68.16
CA PRO A 395 -44.80 -6.07 69.60
C PRO A 395 -44.67 -7.57 69.87
N GLN A 396 -43.62 -7.96 70.59
CA GLN A 396 -43.53 -9.29 71.19
C GLN A 396 -44.62 -9.41 72.26
N LEU A 397 -45.58 -10.31 72.04
CA LEU A 397 -46.47 -10.80 73.09
C LEU A 397 -45.63 -11.61 74.08
N GLN A 398 -45.39 -11.04 75.25
CA GLN A 398 -44.93 -11.75 76.44
C GLN A 398 -45.95 -12.86 76.76
N ARG A 399 -45.51 -14.12 76.69
CA ARG A 399 -46.17 -15.22 77.40
C ARG A 399 -45.67 -15.20 78.84
N THR A 400 -46.56 -14.91 79.77
CA THR A 400 -46.41 -15.14 81.21
C THR A 400 -47.47 -16.14 81.64
N GLY A 401 -47.06 -17.16 82.39
CA GLY A 401 -47.95 -18.02 83.18
C GLY A 401 -48.53 -19.20 82.43
#